data_AF-A0A251X7R9-F1
#
_entry.id   AF-A0A251X7R9-F1
#
_cell.length_a   1.000
_cell.length_b   1.000
_cell.length_c   1.000
_cell.angle_alpha   90.00
_cell.angle_beta   90.00
_cell.angle_gamma   90.00
#
_symmetry.space_group_name_H-M   'P 1'
#
loop_
_entity.id
_entity.type
_entity.pdbx_description
1 polymer ?
#
loop_
_entity_poly.entity_id
_entity_poly.type
_entity_poly.pdbx_seq_one_letter_code
_entity_poly.pdbx_strand_id
1 'polypeptide(L)'
;MPKKTFPCGHKGNGQFCHTCKQLEEDKSEQIQAKTEKQQWKEAFAHDPIDLRGLPRKKLVLKARAILDAIRHGEPFPQLNGKRMNYNRKIISVPIDNDYRILFKEDKDGLIPFDLLSHEEYNVKKPGASKV
;
A
#
# COMPACT_ATOMS: atom_id res chain seq x y z
N MET A 1 -11.94 42.90 -31.57
CA MET A 1 -12.50 43.32 -30.26
C MET A 1 -11.35 43.45 -29.26
N PRO A 2 -11.23 44.58 -28.53
CA PRO A 2 -10.17 44.77 -27.55
C PRO A 2 -10.37 43.85 -26.33
N LYS A 3 -9.29 43.24 -25.84
CA LYS A 3 -9.33 42.45 -24.59
C LYS A 3 -9.57 43.40 -23.42
N LYS A 4 -10.50 43.07 -22.53
CA LYS A 4 -10.67 43.80 -21.27
C LYS A 4 -9.64 43.33 -20.24
N THR A 5 -9.20 44.24 -19.38
CA THR A 5 -8.37 43.92 -18.21
C THR A 5 -9.29 43.56 -17.05
N PHE A 6 -9.13 42.37 -16.48
CA PHE A 6 -9.84 41.93 -15.29
C PHE A 6 -9.26 42.61 -14.02
N PRO A 7 -10.00 42.69 -12.91
CA PRO A 7 -9.49 43.24 -11.65
C PRO A 7 -8.25 42.50 -11.10
N CYS A 8 -8.05 41.24 -11.50
CA CYS A 8 -6.84 40.46 -11.20
C CYS A 8 -5.62 40.82 -12.08
N GLY A 9 -5.72 41.82 -12.98
CA GLY A 9 -4.63 42.29 -13.86
C GLY A 9 -4.47 41.52 -15.18
N HIS A 10 -5.11 40.36 -15.35
CA HIS A 10 -5.05 39.58 -16.59
C HIS A 10 -5.96 40.16 -17.69
N LYS A 11 -5.62 39.91 -18.96
CA LYS A 11 -6.40 40.37 -20.13
C LYS A 11 -7.20 39.22 -20.75
N GLY A 12 -8.48 39.44 -21.07
CA GLY A 12 -9.29 38.46 -21.79
C GLY A 12 -10.64 39.00 -22.27
N ASN A 13 -11.44 38.13 -22.90
CA ASN A 13 -12.74 38.49 -23.48
C ASN A 13 -13.93 37.88 -22.71
N GLY A 14 -13.67 36.98 -21.75
CA GLY A 14 -14.70 36.21 -21.03
C GLY A 14 -15.41 36.99 -19.91
N GLN A 15 -16.44 36.37 -19.34
CA GLN A 15 -17.11 36.90 -18.14
C GLN A 15 -16.23 36.82 -16.89
N PHE A 16 -15.37 35.79 -16.81
CA PHE A 16 -14.43 35.56 -15.72
C PHE A 16 -13.00 35.37 -16.25
N CYS A 17 -12.02 35.49 -15.35
CA CYS A 17 -10.62 35.28 -15.68
C CYS A 17 -10.27 33.77 -15.68
N HIS A 18 -10.15 33.17 -16.86
CA HIS A 18 -9.73 31.77 -17.00
C HIS A 18 -8.33 31.49 -16.44
N THR A 19 -7.41 32.46 -16.52
CA THR A 19 -6.06 32.31 -15.94
C THR A 19 -6.12 32.15 -14.43
N CYS A 20 -6.91 32.95 -13.74
CA CYS A 20 -7.11 32.80 -12.29
C CYS A 20 -7.75 31.45 -11.96
N LYS A 21 -8.81 31.07 -12.68
CA LYS A 21 -9.48 29.79 -12.49
C LYS A 21 -8.51 28.61 -12.65
N GLN A 22 -7.71 28.61 -13.72
CA GLN A 22 -6.72 27.57 -13.97
C GLN A 22 -5.66 27.52 -12.88
N LEU A 23 -5.18 28.67 -12.39
CA LEU A 23 -4.25 28.72 -11.25
C LEU A 23 -4.85 28.17 -9.96
N GLU A 24 -6.16 28.34 -9.74
CA GLU A 24 -6.87 27.78 -8.59
C GLU A 24 -7.03 26.26 -8.73
N GLU A 25 -7.41 25.79 -9.92
CA GLU A 25 -7.50 24.36 -10.27
C GLU A 25 -6.13 23.68 -10.07
N ASP A 26 -5.06 24.20 -10.68
CA ASP A 26 -3.69 23.70 -10.55
C ASP A 26 -3.22 23.64 -9.09
N LYS A 27 -3.53 24.68 -8.30
CA LYS A 27 -3.20 24.69 -6.85
C LYS A 27 -3.97 23.62 -6.10
N SER A 28 -5.27 23.46 -6.39
CA SER A 28 -6.10 22.45 -5.74
C SER A 28 -5.61 21.03 -6.05
N GLU A 29 -5.25 20.75 -7.30
CA GLU A 29 -4.71 19.47 -7.74
C GLU A 29 -3.37 19.16 -7.07
N GLN A 30 -2.48 20.15 -6.97
CA GLN A 30 -1.21 20.01 -6.27
C GLN A 30 -1.38 19.75 -4.76
N ILE A 31 -2.33 20.42 -4.11
CA ILE A 31 -2.64 20.20 -2.70
C ILE A 31 -3.22 18.80 -2.49
N GLN A 32 -4.13 18.35 -3.37
CA GLN A 32 -4.70 17.01 -3.34
C GLN A 32 -3.61 15.95 -3.49
N ALA A 33 -2.77 16.04 -4.52
CA ALA A 33 -1.69 15.08 -4.76
C ALA A 33 -0.69 14.99 -3.60
N LYS A 34 -0.36 16.13 -2.97
CA LYS A 34 0.48 16.16 -1.77
C LYS A 34 -0.19 15.47 -0.59
N THR A 35 -1.47 15.77 -0.37
CA THR A 35 -2.27 15.21 0.71
C THR A 35 -2.41 13.69 0.56
N GLU A 36 -2.75 13.21 -0.63
CA GLU A 36 -2.85 11.77 -0.93
C GLU A 36 -1.54 11.04 -0.70
N LYS A 37 -0.41 11.65 -1.09
CA LYS A 37 0.93 11.08 -0.85
C LYS A 37 1.24 11.00 0.64
N GLN A 38 0.82 11.99 1.42
CA GLN A 38 1.03 12.01 2.87
C GLN A 38 0.15 10.96 3.55
N GLN A 39 -1.14 10.95 3.25
CA GLN A 39 -2.10 9.96 3.74
C GLN A 39 -1.65 8.53 3.42
N TRP A 40 -1.11 8.30 2.22
CA TRP A 40 -0.58 6.99 1.84
C TRP A 40 0.58 6.56 2.74
N LYS A 41 1.50 7.47 3.07
CA LYS A 41 2.61 7.19 3.99
C LYS A 41 2.14 6.95 5.41
N GLU A 42 1.21 7.78 5.88
CA GLU A 42 0.65 7.67 7.23
C GLU A 42 -0.16 6.38 7.41
N ALA A 43 -0.81 5.88 6.36
CA ALA A 43 -1.55 4.63 6.41
C ALA A 43 -0.66 3.42 6.79
N PHE A 44 0.65 3.45 6.51
CA PHE A 44 1.56 2.38 6.94
C PHE A 44 1.77 2.31 8.45
N ALA A 45 1.58 3.42 9.17
CA ALA A 45 1.70 3.44 10.62
C ALA A 45 0.57 2.68 11.33
N HIS A 46 -0.56 2.48 10.63
CA HIS A 46 -1.71 1.72 11.14
C HIS A 46 -1.68 0.24 10.74
N ASP A 47 -0.72 -0.18 9.90
CA ASP A 47 -0.61 -1.58 9.51
C ASP A 47 0.02 -2.39 10.65
N PRO A 48 -0.48 -3.62 10.94
CA PRO A 48 0.04 -4.45 12.03
C PRO A 48 1.44 -5.01 11.76
N ILE A 49 1.90 -4.96 10.51
CA ILE A 49 3.24 -5.36 10.06
C ILE A 49 3.77 -4.37 9.04
N ASP A 50 5.07 -4.36 8.83
CA ASP A 50 5.69 -3.52 7.83
C ASP A 50 5.35 -3.97 6.40
N LEU A 51 4.53 -3.19 5.70
CA LEU A 51 4.16 -3.44 4.30
C LEU A 51 4.98 -2.62 3.30
N ARG A 52 5.97 -1.84 3.75
CA ARG A 52 6.76 -0.94 2.90
C ARG A 52 7.68 -1.70 1.93
N GLY A 53 7.98 -2.96 2.24
CA GLY A 53 8.70 -3.87 1.34
C GLY A 53 7.95 -4.23 0.05
N LEU A 54 6.66 -3.88 -0.07
CA LEU A 54 5.88 -4.18 -1.28
C LEU A 54 6.07 -3.08 -2.35
N PRO A 55 6.47 -3.43 -3.59
CA PRO A 55 6.82 -2.44 -4.62
C PRO A 55 5.60 -1.74 -5.23
N ARG A 56 4.40 -2.32 -5.12
CA ARG A 56 3.19 -1.84 -5.81
C ARG A 56 2.07 -1.59 -4.81
N LYS A 57 1.37 -0.45 -4.97
CA LYS A 57 0.18 -0.09 -4.17
C LYS A 57 -0.88 -1.20 -4.13
N LYS A 58 -1.13 -1.87 -5.25
CA LYS A 58 -2.09 -3.00 -5.34
C LYS A 58 -1.70 -4.17 -4.42
N LEU A 59 -0.40 -4.46 -4.27
CA LEU A 59 0.06 -5.52 -3.37
C LEU A 59 -0.17 -5.12 -1.90
N VAL A 60 0.10 -3.86 -1.54
CA VAL A 60 -0.19 -3.34 -0.19
C VAL A 60 -1.67 -3.46 0.14
N LEU A 61 -2.55 -3.07 -0.79
CA LEU A 61 -4.00 -3.21 -0.60
C LEU A 61 -4.42 -4.68 -0.43
N LYS A 62 -3.85 -5.60 -1.22
CA LYS A 62 -4.12 -7.04 -1.09
C LYS A 62 -3.61 -7.60 0.23
N ALA A 63 -2.43 -7.16 0.68
CA ALA A 63 -1.89 -7.53 1.98
C ALA A 63 -2.81 -7.07 3.12
N ARG A 64 -3.28 -5.82 3.08
CA ARG A 64 -4.28 -5.30 4.03
C ARG A 64 -5.57 -6.10 4.02
N ALA A 65 -6.07 -6.48 2.84
CA ALA A 65 -7.27 -7.33 2.74
C ALA A 65 -7.07 -8.71 3.37
N ILE A 66 -5.89 -9.33 3.20
CA ILE A 66 -5.54 -10.59 3.86
C ILE A 66 -5.49 -10.42 5.38
N LEU A 67 -4.83 -9.36 5.87
CA LEU A 67 -4.72 -9.07 7.30
C LEU A 67 -6.10 -8.86 7.93
N ASP A 68 -6.97 -8.12 7.24
CA ASP A 68 -8.33 -7.85 7.67
C ASP A 68 -9.19 -9.12 7.66
N ALA A 69 -9.10 -9.95 6.61
CA ALA A 69 -9.80 -11.24 6.55
C ALA A 69 -9.41 -12.15 7.71
N ILE A 70 -8.11 -12.31 7.98
CA ILE A 70 -7.61 -13.10 9.11
C ILE A 70 -8.11 -12.53 10.45
N ARG A 71 -8.10 -11.20 10.61
CA ARG A 71 -8.59 -10.53 11.82
C ARG A 71 -10.09 -10.76 12.04
N HIS A 72 -10.88 -10.85 10.96
CA HIS A 72 -12.30 -11.19 11.01
C HIS A 72 -12.59 -12.70 11.18
N GLY A 73 -11.55 -13.53 11.33
CA GLY A 73 -11.69 -14.97 11.56
C GLY A 73 -11.78 -15.80 10.28
N GLU A 74 -11.49 -15.22 9.11
CA GLU A 74 -11.40 -15.99 7.86
C GLU A 74 -10.29 -17.06 8.00
N PRO A 75 -10.59 -18.33 7.74
CA PRO A 75 -9.59 -19.39 7.84
C PRO A 75 -8.53 -19.24 6.75
N PHE A 76 -7.26 -19.27 7.15
CA PHE A 76 -6.10 -19.08 6.27
C PHE A 76 -6.04 -19.99 5.02
N PRO A 77 -6.58 -21.24 4.99
CA PRO A 77 -6.59 -22.04 3.77
C PRO A 77 -7.40 -21.41 2.63
N GLN A 78 -8.46 -20.63 2.94
CA GLN A 78 -9.24 -19.91 1.92
C GLN A 78 -8.45 -18.78 1.28
N LEU A 79 -7.44 -18.27 1.98
CA LEU A 79 -6.52 -17.25 1.48
C LEU A 79 -5.27 -17.88 0.82
N ASN A 80 -5.36 -19.17 0.44
CA ASN A 80 -4.24 -19.97 -0.06
C ASN A 80 -3.07 -20.10 0.94
N GLY A 81 -3.34 -19.88 2.23
CA GLY A 81 -2.38 -20.00 3.31
C GLY A 81 -1.98 -21.45 3.57
N LYS A 82 -0.71 -21.64 3.94
CA LYS A 82 -0.13 -22.96 4.23
C LYS A 82 0.72 -22.90 5.48
N ARG A 83 0.67 -23.94 6.31
CA ARG A 83 1.63 -24.12 7.41
C ARG A 83 3.01 -24.40 6.84
N MET A 84 4.05 -23.81 7.43
CA MET A 84 5.42 -24.03 7.00
C MET A 84 5.92 -25.40 7.50
N ASN A 85 6.68 -26.11 6.66
CA ASN A 85 7.15 -27.46 6.98
C ASN A 85 8.18 -27.47 8.13
N TYR A 86 9.09 -26.50 8.16
CA TYR A 86 10.14 -26.44 9.20
C TYR A 86 9.61 -25.97 10.56
N ASN A 87 8.52 -25.20 10.56
CA ASN A 87 7.87 -24.75 11.78
C ASN A 87 6.35 -24.65 11.55
N ARG A 88 5.63 -25.67 12.03
CA ARG A 88 4.18 -25.78 11.84
C ARG A 88 3.36 -24.72 12.57
N LYS A 89 3.96 -23.98 13.51
CA LYS A 89 3.35 -22.82 14.20
C LYS A 89 3.35 -21.55 13.33
N ILE A 90 4.05 -21.58 12.20
CA ILE A 90 4.12 -20.48 11.24
C ILE A 90 3.20 -20.81 10.07
N ILE A 91 2.30 -19.88 9.76
CA ILE A 91 1.42 -19.93 8.61
C ILE A 91 1.89 -18.87 7.61
N SER A 92 2.08 -19.30 6.37
CA SER A 92 2.48 -18.45 5.26
C SER A 92 1.28 -18.25 4.34
N VAL A 93 0.85 -17.00 4.16
CA VAL A 93 -0.24 -16.63 3.24
C VAL A 93 0.34 -15.86 2.06
N PRO A 94 0.17 -16.32 0.81
CA PRO A 94 0.69 -15.62 -0.36
C PRO A 94 -0.11 -14.35 -0.65
N ILE A 95 0.59 -13.23 -0.84
CA ILE A 95 0.02 -12.02 -1.44
C ILE A 95 0.05 -12.18 -2.96
N ASP A 96 1.20 -12.59 -3.50
CA ASP A 96 1.41 -12.92 -4.91
C ASP A 96 2.41 -14.09 -5.01
N ASN A 97 3.01 -14.33 -6.17
CA ASN A 97 4.02 -15.36 -6.35
C ASN A 97 5.28 -15.06 -5.53
N ASP A 98 5.67 -13.78 -5.46
CA ASP A 98 6.94 -13.35 -4.87
C ASP A 98 6.83 -12.86 -3.41
N TYR A 99 5.63 -12.61 -2.89
CA TYR A 99 5.45 -12.01 -1.57
C TYR A 99 4.48 -12.80 -0.71
N ARG A 100 4.85 -13.02 0.55
CA ARG A 100 4.06 -13.81 1.51
C ARG A 100 4.03 -13.12 2.87
N ILE A 101 2.88 -13.14 3.52
CA ILE A 101 2.75 -12.70 4.92
C ILE A 101 2.91 -13.93 5.81
N LEU A 102 3.70 -13.78 6.86
CA LEU A 102 3.86 -14.79 7.89
C LEU A 102 3.03 -14.45 9.11
N PHE A 103 2.31 -15.46 9.57
CA PHE A 103 1.49 -15.43 10.78
C PHE A 103 2.03 -16.46 11.77
N LYS A 104 1.94 -16.13 13.06
CA LYS A 104 2.16 -17.07 14.16
C LYS A 104 0.83 -17.42 14.81
N GLU A 105 0.66 -18.69 15.16
CA GLU A 105 -0.45 -19.11 16.00
C GLU A 105 -0.25 -18.59 17.44
N ASP A 106 -1.24 -17.87 17.95
CA ASP A 106 -1.37 -17.44 19.34
C ASP A 106 -2.66 -18.01 19.95
N LYS A 107 -2.89 -17.81 21.26
CA LYS A 107 -4.06 -18.35 21.96
C LYS A 107 -5.38 -17.77 21.45
N ASP A 108 -5.33 -16.55 20.92
CA ASP A 108 -6.51 -15.79 20.47
C ASP A 108 -6.67 -15.78 18.93
N GLY A 109 -5.75 -16.41 18.20
CA GLY A 109 -5.82 -16.48 16.73
C GLY A 109 -4.48 -16.33 16.04
N LEU A 110 -4.50 -15.82 14.82
CA LEU A 110 -3.31 -15.65 13.98
C LEU A 110 -2.78 -14.24 14.04
N ILE A 111 -1.56 -14.09 14.55
CA ILE A 111 -0.90 -12.79 14.65
C ILE A 111 0.05 -12.64 13.46
N PRO A 112 -0.14 -11.65 12.57
CA PRO A 112 0.83 -11.34 11.53
C PRO A 112 2.12 -10.83 12.20
N PHE A 113 3.27 -11.31 11.74
CA PHE A 113 4.55 -10.87 12.33
C PHE A 113 5.62 -10.47 11.32
N ASP A 114 5.52 -10.92 10.06
CA ASP A 114 6.56 -10.65 9.07
C ASP A 114 6.02 -10.65 7.63
N LEU A 115 6.69 -9.93 6.75
CA LEU A 115 6.44 -9.89 5.31
C LEU A 115 7.70 -10.39 4.61
N LEU A 116 7.57 -11.47 3.86
CA LEU A 116 8.70 -12.15 3.26
C LEU A 116 8.65 -12.05 1.73
N SER A 117 9.72 -11.51 1.15
CA SER A 117 9.97 -11.53 -0.29
C SER A 117 10.62 -12.84 -0.74
N HIS A 118 10.44 -13.24 -2.00
CA HIS A 118 11.05 -14.45 -2.55
C HIS A 118 12.59 -14.41 -2.50
N GLU A 119 13.18 -13.21 -2.59
CA GLU A 119 14.62 -13.01 -2.46
C GLU A 119 15.10 -13.36 -1.04
N GLU A 120 14.38 -12.94 0.01
CA GLU A 120 14.68 -13.33 1.39
C GLU A 120 14.39 -14.80 1.69
N TYR A 121 13.44 -15.42 0.98
CA TYR A 121 13.13 -16.85 1.12
C TYR A 121 14.30 -17.75 0.70
N ASN A 122 15.03 -17.39 -0.36
CA ASN A 122 16.13 -18.21 -0.85
C ASN A 122 17.42 -18.06 -0.02
N VAL A 123 17.62 -16.92 0.65
CA VAL A 123 18.77 -16.71 1.54
C VAL A 123 18.60 -17.47 2.87
N LYS A 124 17.36 -17.63 3.36
CA LYS A 124 17.07 -18.35 4.62
C LYS A 124 16.84 -19.87 4.48
N LYS A 125 17.07 -20.46 3.31
CA LYS A 125 17.14 -21.93 3.22
C LYS A 125 18.46 -22.43 3.83
N PRO A 126 18.45 -23.26 4.88
CA PRO A 126 19.65 -23.99 5.28
C PRO A 126 20.01 -24.96 4.13
N GLY A 127 20.94 -24.55 3.28
CA GLY A 127 21.34 -25.28 2.07
C GLY A 127 21.70 -24.41 0.86
N ALA A 128 21.53 -23.07 0.91
CA ALA A 128 22.10 -22.20 -0.12
C ALA A 128 23.61 -22.05 0.11
N SER A 129 24.38 -23.03 -0.38
CA SER A 129 25.84 -22.99 -0.41
C SER A 129 26.30 -21.71 -1.09
N LYS A 130 27.11 -20.92 -0.39
CA LYS A 130 27.99 -19.94 -1.02
C LYS A 130 28.90 -20.69 -1.99
N VAL A 131 28.87 -20.31 -3.26
CA VAL A 131 29.96 -20.58 -4.21
C VAL A 131 30.33 -19.26 -4.85
#